data_AF-H4F2T1-F1
#
_entry.id   AF-H4F2T1-F1
#
_cell.length_a   1.000
_cell.length_b   1.000
_cell.length_c   1.000
_cell.angle_alpha   90.00
_cell.angle_beta   90.00
_cell.angle_gamma   90.00
#
_symmetry.space_group_name_H-M   'P 1'
#
loop_
_entity.id
_entity.type
_entity.pdbx_description
1 polymer ?
#
loop_
_entity_poly.entity_id
_entity_poly.type
_entity_poly.pdbx_seq_one_letter_code
_entity_poly.pdbx_strand_id
1 'polypeptide(L)'
;MSEETKYPSQLAERFQIRMPDGLRDEIKISADLNGRSMNAEIVQRLRQSYQMPSPDKLVIALPDEVQRSVEIDAIARDMTESDLVAEILSAKYAPGSDHVRTLDRLQEEILRNADLRDQVAETRERLERDFVLYYGKAVQLNQFAKMVTNSNAVPEFIRSAATELEMLTSSELTMLRRRYEEGLFWVERRDLEKRNSKEAATIETDPFASVDLSAEGVEAMLDQLDRELESAQMRGTAESSKPGWDWNVDQADPPTPVQKPKSDRAKKA
;
A
#
# COMPACT_ATOMS: atom_id res chain seq x y z
N MET A 1 41.13 1.88 -66.64
CA MET A 1 41.44 1.84 -65.20
C MET A 1 40.23 2.42 -64.48
N SER A 2 39.31 1.57 -64.03
CA SER A 2 38.11 2.01 -63.30
C SER A 2 38.45 2.12 -61.81
N GLU A 3 38.38 3.33 -61.27
CA GLU A 3 38.46 3.56 -59.82
C GLU A 3 37.21 2.98 -59.15
N GLU A 4 37.39 1.90 -58.40
CA GLU A 4 36.33 1.24 -57.66
C GLU A 4 36.09 2.02 -56.35
N THR A 5 35.01 2.80 -56.30
CA THR A 5 34.57 3.54 -55.11
C THR A 5 34.13 2.54 -54.03
N LYS A 6 34.99 2.33 -53.03
CA LYS A 6 34.67 1.47 -51.87
C LYS A 6 33.47 2.00 -51.11
N TYR A 7 32.45 1.16 -50.93
CA TYR A 7 31.25 1.48 -50.15
C TYR A 7 31.59 1.61 -48.65
N PRO A 8 30.92 2.50 -47.89
CA PRO A 8 31.21 2.74 -46.47
C PRO A 8 31.07 1.49 -45.58
N SER A 9 30.28 0.50 -45.99
CA SER A 9 30.17 -0.81 -45.32
C SER A 9 31.43 -1.70 -45.45
N GLN A 10 32.33 -1.37 -46.37
CA GLN A 10 33.62 -2.05 -46.54
C GLN A 10 34.75 -1.43 -45.70
N LEU A 11 34.55 -0.21 -45.19
CA LEU A 11 35.47 0.49 -44.29
C LEU A 11 35.16 0.21 -42.80
N ALA A 12 33.98 -0.33 -42.49
CA ALA A 12 33.57 -0.62 -41.12
C ALA A 12 34.31 -1.84 -40.55
N GLU A 13 34.74 -1.74 -39.29
CA GLU A 13 35.37 -2.83 -38.55
C GLU A 13 34.41 -4.02 -38.40
N ARG A 14 34.91 -5.23 -38.65
CA ARG A 14 34.12 -6.47 -38.57
C ARG A 14 34.58 -7.29 -37.38
N PHE A 15 33.67 -7.53 -36.44
CA PHE A 15 33.93 -8.33 -35.25
C PHE A 15 33.09 -9.61 -35.27
N GLN A 16 33.71 -10.76 -35.01
CA GLN A 16 33.01 -12.04 -34.93
C GLN A 16 32.58 -12.31 -33.49
N ILE A 17 31.28 -12.23 -33.22
CA ILE A 17 30.69 -12.46 -31.89
C ILE A 17 30.23 -13.92 -31.80
N ARG A 18 30.65 -14.64 -30.76
CA ARG A 18 30.10 -15.94 -30.39
C ARG A 18 28.93 -15.71 -29.44
N MET A 19 27.72 -15.99 -29.90
CA MET A 19 26.51 -15.86 -29.10
C MET A 19 26.11 -17.23 -28.53
N PRO A 20 25.60 -17.28 -27.28
CA PRO A 20 24.96 -18.47 -26.74
C PRO A 20 23.70 -18.84 -27.56
N ASP A 21 23.29 -20.11 -27.46
CA ASP A 21 22.15 -20.64 -28.21
C ASP A 21 20.87 -19.85 -27.89
N GLY A 22 20.05 -19.61 -28.92
CA GLY A 22 18.80 -18.85 -28.84
C GLY A 22 18.95 -17.32 -28.91
N LEU A 23 20.06 -16.75 -28.43
CA LEU A 23 20.23 -15.29 -28.37
C LEU A 23 20.23 -14.62 -29.75
N ARG A 24 20.75 -15.32 -30.76
CA ARG A 24 20.74 -14.82 -32.14
C ARG A 24 19.33 -14.63 -32.68
N ASP A 25 18.44 -15.57 -32.36
CA ASP A 25 17.06 -15.55 -32.84
C ASP A 25 16.26 -14.46 -32.11
N GLU A 26 16.51 -14.26 -30.81
CA GLU A 26 15.93 -13.15 -30.05
C GLU A 26 16.31 -11.78 -30.62
N ILE A 27 17.60 -11.57 -30.93
CA ILE A 27 18.07 -10.31 -31.54
C ILE A 27 17.45 -10.13 -32.93
N LYS A 28 17.27 -11.22 -33.69
CA LYS A 28 16.62 -11.17 -35.01
C LYS A 28 15.18 -10.69 -34.89
N ILE A 29 14.41 -11.30 -33.99
CA ILE A 29 13.01 -10.93 -33.74
C ILE A 29 12.92 -9.46 -33.31
N SER A 30 13.78 -9.03 -32.38
CA SER A 30 13.83 -7.63 -31.94
C SER A 30 14.17 -6.66 -33.09
N ALA A 31 15.09 -7.04 -33.97
CA ALA A 31 15.47 -6.22 -35.11
C ALA A 31 14.32 -6.08 -36.12
N ASP A 32 13.62 -7.18 -36.40
CA ASP A 32 12.46 -7.21 -37.30
C ASP A 32 11.30 -6.37 -36.75
N LEU A 33 11.01 -6.46 -35.45
CA LEU A 33 10.00 -5.62 -34.77
C LEU A 33 10.33 -4.13 -34.85
N ASN A 34 11.62 -3.78 -34.77
CA ASN A 34 12.09 -2.40 -34.80
C ASN A 34 12.38 -1.88 -36.23
N GLY A 35 12.14 -2.69 -37.28
CA GLY A 35 12.41 -2.31 -38.67
C GLY A 35 13.90 -2.05 -38.96
N ARG A 36 14.80 -2.72 -38.24
CA ARG A 36 16.27 -2.53 -38.32
C ARG A 36 16.94 -3.81 -38.81
N SER A 37 18.12 -3.67 -39.43
CA SER A 37 18.97 -4.85 -39.63
C SER A 37 19.46 -5.39 -38.28
N MET A 38 19.69 -6.69 -38.19
CA MET A 38 20.27 -7.33 -37.00
C MET A 38 21.53 -6.62 -36.52
N ASN A 39 22.40 -6.18 -37.43
CA ASN A 39 23.62 -5.45 -37.07
C ASN A 39 23.33 -4.05 -36.50
N ALA A 40 22.33 -3.35 -37.05
CA ALA A 40 21.90 -2.04 -36.54
C ALA A 40 21.27 -2.17 -35.13
N GLU A 41 20.52 -3.23 -34.87
CA GLU A 41 19.96 -3.52 -33.54
C GLU A 41 21.06 -3.83 -32.51
N ILE A 42 22.06 -4.63 -32.88
CA ILE A 42 23.23 -4.92 -32.02
C ILE A 42 23.96 -3.61 -31.67
N VAL A 43 24.24 -2.76 -32.66
CA VAL A 43 24.91 -1.48 -32.45
C VAL A 43 24.07 -0.55 -31.56
N GLN A 44 22.75 -0.50 -31.77
CA GLN A 44 21.87 0.34 -30.95
C GLN A 44 21.88 -0.10 -29.49
N ARG A 45 21.73 -1.40 -29.23
CA ARG A 45 21.76 -1.94 -27.86
C ARG A 45 23.10 -1.70 -27.17
N LEU A 46 24.21 -1.85 -27.90
CA LEU A 46 25.53 -1.52 -27.38
C LEU A 46 25.64 -0.02 -27.05
N ARG A 47 25.21 0.87 -27.95
CA ARG A 47 25.20 2.33 -27.69
C ARG A 47 24.36 2.68 -26.46
N GLN A 48 23.18 2.08 -26.33
CA GLN A 48 22.32 2.28 -25.17
C GLN A 48 22.99 1.79 -23.88
N SER A 49 23.71 0.67 -23.92
CA SER A 49 24.44 0.17 -22.74
C SER A 49 25.56 1.10 -22.27
N TYR A 50 26.11 1.93 -23.17
CA TYR A 50 27.10 2.96 -22.82
C TYR A 50 26.47 4.30 -22.41
N GLN A 51 25.20 4.55 -22.78
CA GLN A 51 24.45 5.75 -22.39
C GLN A 51 23.69 5.56 -21.08
N MET A 52 23.38 4.32 -20.69
CA MET A 52 22.92 4.03 -19.35
C MET A 52 24.07 4.32 -18.38
N PRO A 53 23.86 5.18 -17.36
CA PRO A 53 24.88 5.40 -16.36
C PRO A 53 25.26 4.06 -15.75
N SER A 54 26.57 3.80 -15.65
CA SER A 54 27.09 2.67 -14.89
C SER A 54 26.38 2.61 -13.52
N PRO A 55 26.01 1.43 -13.00
CA PRO A 55 25.30 1.32 -11.72
C PRO A 55 26.02 2.00 -10.55
N ASP A 56 27.32 2.29 -10.71
CA ASP A 56 28.16 2.96 -9.72
C ASP A 56 28.21 4.50 -9.84
N LYS A 57 27.49 5.11 -10.79
CA LYS A 57 27.41 6.58 -10.93
C LYS A 57 25.98 7.05 -10.72
N LEU A 58 25.74 7.68 -9.57
CA LEU A 58 24.51 8.41 -9.30
C LEU A 58 24.49 9.68 -10.16
N VAL A 59 23.69 9.67 -11.23
CA VAL A 59 23.43 10.88 -12.03
C VAL A 59 22.28 11.62 -11.38
N ILE A 60 22.58 12.75 -10.75
CA ILE A 60 21.55 13.62 -10.18
C ILE A 60 20.99 14.44 -11.35
N ALA A 61 19.75 14.13 -11.76
CA ALA A 61 19.04 14.97 -12.71
C ALA A 61 18.62 16.26 -12.00
N LEU A 62 19.34 17.35 -12.27
CA LEU A 62 18.99 18.68 -11.77
C LEU A 62 17.94 19.30 -12.70
N PRO A 63 16.94 20.03 -12.17
CA PRO A 63 16.08 20.86 -13.01
C PRO A 63 16.91 21.85 -13.82
N ASP A 64 16.51 22.12 -15.06
CA ASP A 64 17.27 22.98 -15.99
C ASP A 64 17.72 24.32 -15.40
N GLU A 65 16.86 24.93 -14.57
CA GLU A 65 17.17 26.21 -13.90
C GLU A 65 18.32 26.06 -12.89
N VAL A 66 18.32 24.98 -12.13
CA VAL A 66 19.38 24.67 -11.17
C VAL A 66 20.67 24.31 -11.92
N GLN A 67 20.57 23.50 -12.97
CA GLN A 67 21.73 23.11 -13.77
C GLN A 67 22.44 24.34 -14.35
N ARG A 68 21.70 25.26 -14.99
CA ARG A 68 22.27 26.51 -15.52
C ARG A 68 22.92 27.37 -14.42
N SER A 69 22.30 27.46 -13.24
CA SER A 69 22.88 28.22 -12.13
C SER A 69 24.19 27.63 -11.63
N VAL A 70 24.25 26.29 -11.53
CA VAL A 70 25.45 25.56 -11.11
C VAL A 70 26.55 25.69 -12.16
N GLU A 71 26.23 25.62 -13.45
CA GLU A 71 27.19 25.81 -14.54
C GLU A 71 27.83 27.20 -14.47
N ILE A 72 27.03 28.26 -14.29
CA ILE A 72 27.53 29.64 -14.18
C ILE A 72 28.47 29.78 -12.97
N ASP A 73 28.07 29.25 -11.82
CA ASP A 73 28.85 29.33 -10.59
C ASP A 73 30.13 28.48 -10.67
N ALA A 74 30.10 27.34 -11.36
CA ALA A 74 31.25 26.48 -11.57
C ALA A 74 32.31 27.19 -12.44
N ILE A 75 31.87 27.86 -13.51
CA ILE A 75 32.74 28.69 -14.37
C ILE A 75 33.34 29.84 -13.56
N ALA A 76 32.55 30.51 -12.72
CA ALA A 76 33.04 31.62 -11.90
C ALA A 76 34.11 31.20 -10.88
N ARG A 77 34.13 29.93 -10.48
CA ARG A 77 35.08 29.35 -9.51
C ARG A 77 36.20 28.52 -10.15
N ASP A 78 36.25 28.43 -11.48
CA ASP A 78 37.19 27.57 -12.21
C ASP A 78 37.13 26.09 -11.77
N MET A 79 35.90 25.60 -11.53
CA MET A 79 35.61 24.23 -11.10
C MET A 79 34.76 23.50 -12.15
N THR A 80 34.76 22.17 -12.12
CA THR A 80 33.78 21.40 -12.90
C THR A 80 32.41 21.45 -12.22
N GLU A 81 31.33 21.34 -13.01
CA GLU A 81 29.95 21.26 -12.49
C GLU A 81 29.84 20.14 -11.44
N SER A 82 30.45 18.99 -11.72
CA SER A 82 30.45 17.84 -10.81
C SER A 82 31.12 18.13 -9.47
N ASP A 83 32.27 18.83 -9.48
CA ASP A 83 33.00 19.17 -8.26
C ASP A 83 32.23 20.20 -7.42
N LEU A 84 31.62 21.21 -8.06
CA LEU A 84 30.82 22.21 -7.35
C LEU A 84 29.56 21.59 -6.74
N VAL A 85 28.86 20.72 -7.48
CA VAL A 85 27.69 19.99 -6.95
C VAL A 85 28.12 19.11 -5.77
N ALA A 86 29.24 18.41 -5.87
CA ALA A 86 29.78 17.63 -4.77
C ALA A 86 30.09 18.51 -3.55
N GLU A 87 30.67 19.69 -3.74
CA GLU A 87 30.94 20.65 -2.66
C GLU A 87 29.64 21.13 -2.00
N ILE A 88 28.65 21.59 -2.78
CA ILE A 88 27.36 22.07 -2.27
C ILE A 88 26.63 20.98 -1.50
N LEU A 89 26.56 19.77 -2.05
CA LEU A 89 25.95 18.63 -1.39
C LEU A 89 26.73 18.26 -0.13
N SER A 90 28.06 18.21 -0.19
CA SER A 90 28.88 17.91 0.99
C SER A 90 28.68 18.94 2.10
N ALA A 91 28.52 20.23 1.78
CA ALA A 91 28.28 21.27 2.76
C ALA A 91 26.87 21.15 3.38
N LYS A 92 25.86 20.87 2.56
CA LYS A 92 24.46 20.76 3.02
C LYS A 92 24.17 19.46 3.77
N TYR A 93 24.85 18.37 3.41
CA TYR A 93 24.70 17.03 4.00
C TYR A 93 25.92 16.63 4.85
N ALA A 94 26.79 17.58 5.19
CA ALA A 94 27.93 17.32 6.07
C ALA A 94 27.46 16.68 7.38
N PRO A 95 28.26 15.78 7.99
CA PRO A 95 28.02 15.33 9.35
C PRO A 95 27.93 16.54 10.30
N GLY A 96 26.77 16.74 10.91
CA GLY A 96 26.51 17.89 11.80
C GLY A 96 25.87 19.12 11.15
N SER A 97 25.60 19.09 9.84
CA SER A 97 24.72 20.06 9.17
C SER A 97 23.31 20.04 9.79
N ASP A 98 22.61 21.17 9.69
CA ASP A 98 21.24 21.28 10.22
C ASP A 98 20.27 20.29 9.54
N HIS A 99 20.54 19.93 8.28
CA HIS A 99 19.75 18.93 7.58
C HIS A 99 19.93 17.53 8.20
N VAL A 100 21.18 17.10 8.42
CA VAL A 100 21.47 15.80 9.07
C VAL A 100 20.87 15.77 10.48
N ARG A 101 21.01 16.85 11.26
CA ARG A 101 20.38 16.96 12.59
C ARG A 101 18.86 16.85 12.54
N THR A 102 18.23 17.39 11.49
CA THR A 102 16.79 17.29 11.31
C THR A 102 16.37 15.86 10.98
N LEU A 103 17.14 15.16 10.14
CA LEU A 103 16.93 13.75 9.85
C LEU A 103 17.10 12.89 11.10
N ASP A 104 18.13 13.13 11.91
CA ASP A 104 18.36 12.44 13.18
C ASP A 104 17.17 12.63 14.14
N ARG A 105 16.67 13.86 14.27
CA ARG A 105 15.46 14.16 15.07
C ARG A 105 14.22 13.45 14.53
N LEU A 106 14.03 13.44 13.21
CA LEU A 106 12.91 12.72 12.60
C LEU A 106 13.01 11.22 12.86
N GLN A 107 14.22 10.65 12.77
CA GLN A 107 14.45 9.25 13.08
C GLN A 107 14.15 8.94 14.56
N GLU A 108 14.60 9.80 15.48
CA GLU A 108 14.29 9.69 16.91
C GLU A 108 12.77 9.74 17.16
N GLU A 109 12.07 10.68 16.53
CA GLU A 109 10.61 10.79 16.66
C GLU A 109 9.87 9.61 16.02
N ILE A 110 10.39 9.02 14.93
CA ILE A 110 9.83 7.79 14.35
C ILE A 110 9.96 6.64 15.34
N LEU A 111 11.13 6.46 15.96
CA LEU A 111 11.37 5.42 16.95
C LEU A 111 10.48 5.63 18.19
N ARG A 112 10.36 6.87 18.67
CA ARG A 112 9.49 7.23 19.78
C ARG A 112 8.02 6.96 19.47
N ASN A 113 7.57 7.28 18.26
CA ASN A 113 6.21 6.97 17.83
C ASN A 113 5.95 5.47 17.71
N ALA A 114 6.95 4.67 17.34
CA ALA A 114 6.84 3.21 17.34
C ALA A 114 6.66 2.68 18.78
N ASP A 115 7.50 3.10 19.72
CA ASP A 115 7.39 2.71 21.12
C ASP A 115 6.04 3.11 21.75
N LEU A 116 5.58 4.34 21.50
CA LEU A 116 4.26 4.79 21.97
C LEU A 116 3.12 3.95 21.39
N ARG A 117 3.23 3.50 20.13
CA ARG A 117 2.21 2.61 19.54
C ARG A 117 2.18 1.26 20.22
N ASP A 118 3.35 0.71 20.57
CA ASP A 118 3.46 -0.56 21.27
C ASP A 118 2.88 -0.44 22.69
N GLN A 119 3.19 0.63 23.42
CA GLN A 119 2.61 0.90 24.75
C GLN A 119 1.09 1.07 24.71
N VAL A 120 0.55 1.74 23.70
CA VAL A 120 -0.90 1.87 23.50
C VAL A 120 -1.53 0.51 23.19
N ALA A 121 -0.89 -0.33 22.38
CA ALA A 121 -1.36 -1.68 22.08
C ALA A 121 -1.39 -2.56 23.33
N GLU A 122 -0.33 -2.55 24.14
CA GLU A 122 -0.26 -3.30 25.40
C GLU A 122 -1.33 -2.85 26.40
N THR A 123 -1.48 -1.53 26.57
CA THR A 123 -2.50 -0.96 27.47
C THR A 123 -3.90 -1.35 27.02
N ARG A 124 -4.15 -1.34 25.71
CA ARG A 124 -5.42 -1.76 25.14
C ARG A 124 -5.70 -3.23 25.40
N GLU A 125 -4.75 -4.12 25.17
CA GLU A 125 -4.92 -5.56 25.44
C GLU A 125 -5.22 -5.83 26.92
N ARG A 126 -4.58 -5.08 27.82
CA ARG A 126 -4.86 -5.15 29.25
C ARG A 126 -6.30 -4.71 29.56
N LEU A 127 -6.73 -3.56 29.03
CA LEU A 127 -8.08 -3.05 29.22
C LEU A 127 -9.14 -3.99 28.64
N GLU A 128 -8.89 -4.61 27.49
CA GLU A 128 -9.79 -5.59 26.88
C GLU A 128 -9.93 -6.83 27.78
N ARG A 129 -8.83 -7.35 28.33
CA ARG A 129 -8.86 -8.45 29.31
C ARG A 129 -9.64 -8.08 30.57
N ASP A 130 -9.37 -6.92 31.14
CA ASP A 130 -10.06 -6.43 32.34
C ASP A 130 -11.56 -6.23 32.08
N PHE A 131 -11.93 -5.73 30.89
CA PHE A 131 -13.32 -5.57 30.46
C PHE A 131 -14.03 -6.93 30.35
N VAL A 132 -13.42 -7.94 29.71
CA VAL A 132 -14.03 -9.28 29.60
C VAL A 132 -14.27 -9.89 30.98
N LEU A 133 -13.30 -9.77 31.89
CA LEU A 133 -13.44 -10.27 33.26
C LEU A 133 -14.56 -9.53 34.02
N TYR A 134 -14.63 -8.20 33.90
CA TYR A 134 -15.68 -7.41 34.53
C TYR A 134 -17.07 -7.72 33.97
N TYR A 135 -17.19 -7.77 32.64
CA TYR A 135 -18.43 -8.11 31.95
C TYR A 135 -18.93 -9.50 32.35
N GLY A 136 -18.03 -10.51 32.37
CA GLY A 136 -18.36 -11.85 32.81
C GLY A 136 -18.89 -11.90 34.25
N LYS A 137 -18.27 -11.15 35.17
CA LYS A 137 -18.76 -11.03 36.56
C LYS A 137 -20.13 -10.36 36.64
N ALA A 138 -20.36 -9.29 35.88
CA ALA A 138 -21.66 -8.61 35.84
C ALA A 138 -22.78 -9.54 35.32
N VAL A 139 -22.48 -10.35 34.30
CA VAL A 139 -23.42 -11.37 33.78
C VAL A 139 -23.72 -12.43 34.84
N GLN A 140 -22.70 -12.99 35.49
CA GLN A 140 -22.88 -14.00 36.55
C GLN A 140 -23.71 -13.45 37.72
N LEU A 141 -23.46 -12.21 38.12
CA LEU A 141 -24.18 -11.58 39.23
C LEU A 141 -25.65 -11.31 38.89
N ASN A 142 -25.93 -10.89 37.65
CA ASN A 142 -27.30 -10.76 37.15
C ASN A 142 -28.03 -12.11 37.09
N GLN A 143 -27.38 -13.16 36.60
CA GLN A 143 -27.94 -14.53 36.58
C GLN A 143 -28.24 -15.03 37.99
N PHE A 144 -27.32 -14.80 38.93
CA PHE A 144 -27.52 -15.15 40.34
C PHE A 144 -28.71 -14.40 40.94
N ALA A 145 -28.80 -13.08 40.73
CA ALA A 145 -29.92 -12.27 41.19
C ALA A 145 -31.25 -12.82 40.66
N LYS A 146 -31.32 -13.14 39.36
CA LYS A 146 -32.49 -13.78 38.71
C LYS A 146 -32.86 -15.13 39.30
N MET A 147 -31.86 -15.95 39.65
CA MET A 147 -32.13 -17.25 40.29
C MET A 147 -32.74 -17.07 41.69
N VAL A 148 -32.26 -16.07 42.44
CA VAL A 148 -32.75 -15.78 43.79
C VAL A 148 -34.14 -15.16 43.75
N THR A 149 -34.43 -14.24 42.83
CA THR A 149 -35.75 -13.60 42.68
C THR A 149 -36.83 -14.60 42.31
N ASN A 150 -36.52 -15.59 41.46
CA ASN A 150 -37.47 -16.63 41.03
C ASN A 150 -37.68 -17.76 42.06
N SER A 151 -36.87 -17.85 43.11
CA SER A 151 -36.96 -18.94 44.09
C SER A 151 -37.95 -18.62 45.21
N ASN A 152 -38.97 -19.45 45.36
CA ASN A 152 -39.95 -19.34 46.45
C ASN A 152 -39.42 -19.81 47.82
N ALA A 153 -38.27 -20.49 47.84
CA ALA A 153 -37.64 -21.00 49.07
C ALA A 153 -36.85 -19.93 49.84
N VAL A 154 -36.70 -18.73 49.27
CA VAL A 154 -35.85 -17.66 49.82
C VAL A 154 -36.72 -16.64 50.60
N PRO A 155 -36.28 -16.19 51.79
CA PRO A 155 -36.96 -15.13 52.54
C PRO A 155 -37.21 -13.85 51.72
N GLU A 156 -38.33 -13.18 52.00
CA GLU A 156 -38.79 -12.02 51.23
C GLU A 156 -37.79 -10.86 51.21
N PHE A 157 -37.11 -10.57 52.33
CA PHE A 157 -36.09 -9.52 52.38
C PHE A 157 -34.90 -9.79 51.44
N ILE A 158 -34.50 -11.06 51.29
CA ILE A 158 -33.42 -11.46 50.36
C ILE A 158 -33.90 -11.34 48.92
N ARG A 159 -35.16 -11.71 48.64
CA ARG A 159 -35.75 -11.53 47.31
C ARG A 159 -35.81 -10.07 46.92
N SER A 160 -36.26 -9.18 47.82
CA SER A 160 -36.27 -7.73 47.57
C SER A 160 -34.87 -7.20 47.22
N ALA A 161 -33.86 -7.57 48.01
CA ALA A 161 -32.47 -7.18 47.74
C ALA A 161 -31.95 -7.76 46.41
N ALA A 162 -32.32 -8.99 46.06
CA ALA A 162 -31.97 -9.58 44.77
C ALA A 162 -32.63 -8.86 43.59
N THR A 163 -33.87 -8.38 43.73
CA THR A 163 -34.55 -7.59 42.69
C THR A 163 -33.85 -6.24 42.46
N GLU A 164 -33.42 -5.57 43.52
CA GLU A 164 -32.61 -4.34 43.41
C GLU A 164 -31.28 -4.60 42.70
N LEU A 165 -30.61 -5.70 43.07
CA LEU A 165 -29.35 -6.12 42.45
C LEU A 165 -29.52 -6.48 40.96
N GLU A 166 -30.63 -7.11 40.59
CA GLU A 166 -30.99 -7.42 39.20
C GLU A 166 -31.19 -6.13 38.38
N MET A 167 -31.90 -5.14 38.93
CA MET A 167 -32.06 -3.83 38.27
C MET A 167 -30.73 -3.10 38.07
N LEU A 168 -29.87 -3.10 39.10
CA LEU A 168 -28.55 -2.46 39.01
C LEU A 168 -27.67 -3.17 37.98
N THR A 169 -27.57 -4.50 38.02
CA THR A 169 -26.72 -5.24 37.07
C THR A 169 -27.23 -5.21 35.64
N SER A 170 -28.54 -5.23 35.42
CA SER A 170 -29.10 -5.12 34.07
C SER A 170 -28.84 -3.74 33.44
N SER A 171 -28.93 -2.66 34.22
CA SER A 171 -28.55 -1.32 33.75
C SER A 171 -27.06 -1.20 33.46
N GLU A 172 -26.20 -1.77 34.32
CA GLU A 172 -24.75 -1.81 34.11
C GLU A 172 -24.37 -2.62 32.85
N LEU A 173 -24.99 -3.79 32.64
CA LEU A 173 -24.77 -4.60 31.44
C LEU A 173 -25.20 -3.86 30.16
N THR A 174 -26.28 -3.08 30.22
CA THR A 174 -26.73 -2.25 29.10
C THR A 174 -25.70 -1.15 28.79
N MET A 175 -25.17 -0.51 29.83
CA MET A 175 -24.12 0.50 29.68
C MET A 175 -22.81 -0.09 29.12
N LEU A 176 -22.39 -1.26 29.61
CA LEU A 176 -21.22 -1.97 29.11
C LEU A 176 -21.37 -2.38 27.65
N ARG A 177 -22.54 -2.91 27.29
CA ARG A 177 -22.86 -3.28 25.90
C ARG A 177 -22.78 -2.07 24.98
N ARG A 178 -23.39 -0.95 25.37
CA ARG A 178 -23.35 0.29 24.61
C ARG A 178 -21.91 0.78 24.42
N ARG A 179 -21.09 0.77 25.47
CA ARG A 179 -19.67 1.15 25.37
C ARG A 179 -18.88 0.23 24.44
N TYR A 180 -19.18 -1.06 24.45
CA TYR A 180 -18.55 -2.02 23.55
C TYR A 180 -18.93 -1.77 22.09
N GLU A 181 -20.22 -1.54 21.81
CA GLU A 181 -20.73 -1.22 20.47
C GLU A 181 -20.16 0.11 19.95
N GLU A 182 -20.13 1.15 20.79
CA GLU A 182 -19.49 2.43 20.47
C GLU A 182 -17.98 2.23 20.18
N GLY A 183 -17.29 1.40 20.96
CA GLY A 183 -15.88 1.08 20.75
C GLY A 183 -15.61 0.34 19.44
N LEU A 184 -16.46 -0.64 19.08
CA LEU A 184 -16.34 -1.39 17.84
C LEU A 184 -16.51 -0.50 16.61
N PHE A 185 -17.49 0.42 16.67
CA PHE A 185 -17.76 1.39 15.62
C PHE A 185 -16.53 2.26 15.29
N TRP A 186 -15.80 2.72 16.31
CA TRP A 186 -14.57 3.49 16.09
C TRP A 186 -13.44 2.67 15.47
N VAL A 187 -13.35 1.37 15.79
CA VAL A 187 -12.36 0.47 15.19
C VAL A 187 -12.67 0.26 13.71
N GLU A 188 -13.92 -0.09 13.38
CA GLU A 188 -14.34 -0.31 11.99
C GLU A 188 -14.16 0.95 11.14
N ARG A 189 -14.51 2.13 11.68
CA ARG A 189 -14.31 3.41 11.01
C ARG A 189 -12.85 3.68 10.70
N ARG A 190 -11.95 3.43 11.65
CA ARG A 190 -10.50 3.61 11.46
C ARG A 190 -9.94 2.64 10.41
N ASP A 191 -10.41 1.40 10.38
CA ASP A 191 -9.97 0.42 9.39
C ASP A 191 -10.55 0.69 8.01
N LEU A 192 -11.73 1.31 7.93
CA LEU A 192 -12.27 1.87 6.69
C LEU A 192 -11.39 3.04 6.20
N GLU A 193 -11.05 3.99 7.07
CA GLU A 193 -10.18 5.12 6.73
C GLU A 193 -8.80 4.66 6.22
N LYS A 194 -8.19 3.64 6.85
CA LYS A 194 -6.93 3.03 6.39
C LYS A 194 -7.06 2.35 5.04
N ARG A 195 -8.18 1.68 4.76
CA ARG A 195 -8.46 1.06 3.46
C ARG A 195 -8.61 2.14 2.40
N ASN A 196 -9.43 3.14 2.66
CA ASN A 196 -9.63 4.28 1.76
C ASN A 196 -8.32 5.04 1.49
N SER A 197 -7.46 5.22 2.51
CA SER A 197 -6.15 5.87 2.30
C SER A 197 -5.19 5.02 1.46
N LYS A 198 -5.23 3.68 1.62
CA LYS A 198 -4.44 2.77 0.78
C LYS A 198 -4.96 2.74 -0.65
N GLU A 199 -6.27 2.71 -0.84
CA GLU A 199 -6.91 2.79 -2.15
C GLU A 199 -6.60 4.13 -2.82
N ALA A 200 -6.68 5.25 -2.11
CA ALA A 200 -6.28 6.57 -2.62
C ALA A 200 -4.79 6.61 -3.05
N ALA A 201 -3.88 6.05 -2.25
CA ALA A 201 -2.47 5.95 -2.60
C ALA A 201 -2.19 5.01 -3.81
N THR A 202 -3.07 4.03 -4.03
CA THR A 202 -2.99 3.13 -5.19
C THR A 202 -3.53 3.82 -6.45
N ILE A 203 -4.53 4.70 -6.30
CA ILE A 203 -5.07 5.50 -7.41
C ILE A 203 -4.08 6.61 -7.83
N GLU A 204 -3.30 7.17 -6.90
CA GLU A 204 -2.23 8.13 -7.24
C GLU A 204 -1.02 7.50 -7.94
N THR A 205 -0.88 6.17 -7.95
CA THR A 205 0.29 5.50 -8.55
C THR A 205 0.12 5.09 -10.01
N ASP A 206 -1.09 5.05 -10.58
CA ASP A 206 -1.27 5.15 -12.04
C ASP A 206 -2.75 5.23 -12.49
N PRO A 207 -3.20 6.37 -13.05
CA PRO A 207 -4.30 6.36 -14.02
C PRO A 207 -3.91 6.94 -15.39
N PHE A 208 -2.65 7.34 -15.61
CA PHE A 208 -2.26 8.12 -16.80
C PHE A 208 -0.96 7.69 -17.49
N ALA A 209 -0.27 6.64 -17.05
CA ALA A 209 0.81 6.06 -17.84
C ALA A 209 0.18 5.32 -19.03
N SER A 210 0.14 6.04 -20.17
CA SER A 210 -0.30 5.65 -21.52
C SER A 210 -1.64 6.20 -22.02
N VAL A 211 -2.09 7.38 -21.53
CA VAL A 211 -3.02 8.17 -22.36
C VAL A 211 -2.20 8.85 -23.45
N ASP A 212 -2.36 8.39 -24.69
CA ASP A 212 -1.82 9.08 -25.86
C ASP A 212 -2.57 10.42 -26.01
N LEU A 213 -1.90 11.51 -25.63
CA LEU A 213 -2.42 12.88 -25.73
C LEU A 213 -2.29 13.47 -27.14
N SER A 214 -2.03 12.63 -28.16
CA SER A 214 -2.18 13.02 -29.55
C SER A 214 -3.63 13.45 -29.82
N ALA A 215 -3.84 14.37 -30.77
CA ALA A 215 -5.18 14.85 -31.13
C ALA A 215 -6.13 13.69 -31.50
N GLU A 216 -5.59 12.63 -32.11
CA GLU A 216 -6.32 11.41 -32.44
C GLU A 216 -6.70 10.59 -31.18
N GLY A 217 -5.84 10.54 -30.17
CA GLY A 217 -6.12 9.87 -28.89
C GLY A 217 -7.21 10.55 -28.07
N VAL A 218 -7.24 11.89 -28.07
CA VAL A 218 -8.29 12.68 -27.39
C VAL A 218 -9.65 12.51 -28.09
N GLU A 219 -9.68 12.47 -29.41
CA GLU A 219 -10.91 12.27 -30.20
C GLU A 219 -11.49 10.86 -29.99
N ALA A 220 -10.64 9.83 -29.98
CA ALA A 220 -11.06 8.46 -29.67
C ALA A 220 -11.60 8.29 -28.24
N MET A 221 -11.04 9.04 -27.27
CA MET A 221 -11.48 9.00 -25.88
C MET A 221 -12.84 9.67 -25.68
N LEU A 222 -13.11 10.77 -26.39
CA LEU A 222 -14.42 11.43 -26.38
C LEU A 222 -15.50 10.54 -27.02
N ASP A 223 -15.19 9.88 -28.13
CA ASP A 223 -16.07 8.93 -28.80
C ASP A 223 -16.43 7.69 -27.94
N GLN A 224 -15.53 7.31 -27.04
CA GLN A 224 -15.75 6.21 -26.10
C GLN A 224 -16.62 6.67 -24.91
N LEU A 225 -16.40 7.88 -24.41
CA LEU A 225 -17.20 8.51 -23.37
C LEU A 225 -18.66 8.71 -23.81
N ASP A 226 -18.89 9.16 -25.04
CA ASP A 226 -20.24 9.34 -25.58
C ASP A 226 -20.99 8.00 -25.72
N ARG A 227 -20.31 6.93 -26.17
CA ARG A 227 -20.87 5.58 -26.23
C ARG A 227 -21.22 5.01 -24.85
N GLU A 228 -20.38 5.28 -23.84
CA GLU A 228 -20.66 4.87 -22.47
C GLU A 228 -21.85 5.63 -21.88
N LEU A 229 -21.97 6.93 -22.16
CA LEU A 229 -23.10 7.76 -21.73
C LEU A 229 -24.43 7.29 -22.33
N GLU A 230 -24.44 6.95 -23.63
CA GLU A 230 -25.61 6.34 -24.29
C GLU A 230 -25.97 4.98 -23.69
N SER A 231 -24.96 4.16 -23.36
CA SER A 231 -25.18 2.85 -22.71
C SER A 231 -25.71 2.95 -21.27
N ALA A 232 -25.35 4.03 -20.56
CA ALA A 232 -25.80 4.29 -19.19
C ALA A 232 -27.22 4.84 -19.17
N GLN A 233 -27.59 5.69 -20.13
CA GLN A 233 -28.97 6.17 -20.30
C GLN A 233 -29.93 5.04 -20.68
N MET A 234 -29.47 4.07 -21.49
CA MET A 234 -30.25 2.85 -21.78
C MET A 234 -30.45 1.96 -20.54
N ARG A 235 -29.46 1.87 -19.64
CA ARG A 235 -29.54 1.07 -18.41
C ARG A 235 -30.40 1.72 -17.31
N GLY A 236 -30.44 3.05 -17.23
CA GLY A 236 -31.20 3.79 -16.22
C GLY A 236 -32.73 3.66 -16.31
N THR A 237 -33.28 3.06 -17.37
CA THR A 237 -34.73 2.85 -17.52
C THR A 237 -35.23 1.48 -17.01
N ALA A 238 -34.33 0.57 -16.61
CA ALA A 238 -34.70 -0.81 -16.26
C ALA A 238 -34.68 -1.15 -14.74
N GLU A 239 -34.23 -0.24 -13.86
CA GLU A 239 -33.89 -0.61 -12.47
C GLU A 239 -34.76 0.04 -11.37
N SER A 240 -35.94 0.56 -11.73
CA SER A 240 -36.94 1.03 -10.75
C SER A 240 -37.90 -0.08 -10.27
N SER A 241 -37.36 -1.21 -9.82
CA SER A 241 -38.12 -2.17 -9.00
C SER A 241 -37.22 -3.25 -8.41
N LYS A 242 -36.94 -3.17 -7.10
CA LYS A 242 -37.07 -4.26 -6.10
C LYS A 242 -36.53 -3.87 -4.69
N PRO A 243 -36.88 -4.62 -3.62
CA PRO A 243 -37.33 -4.08 -2.34
C PRO A 243 -36.33 -4.23 -1.19
N GLY A 244 -36.70 -3.60 -0.06
CA GLY A 244 -35.93 -3.52 1.18
C GLY A 244 -35.56 -4.86 1.82
N TRP A 245 -34.43 -4.83 2.52
CA TRP A 245 -33.84 -5.95 3.24
C TRP A 245 -34.30 -5.91 4.69
N ASP A 246 -35.02 -6.94 5.12
CA ASP A 246 -35.47 -7.19 6.49
C ASP A 246 -34.67 -8.38 7.03
N TRP A 247 -33.90 -8.19 8.11
CA TRP A 247 -33.09 -9.24 8.72
C TRP A 247 -33.81 -9.80 9.95
N ASN A 248 -34.46 -10.96 9.77
CA ASN A 248 -35.03 -11.74 10.87
C ASN A 248 -34.06 -12.86 11.26
N VAL A 249 -33.49 -12.78 12.46
CA VAL A 249 -32.45 -13.70 12.96
C VAL A 249 -33.06 -14.64 14.00
N ASP A 250 -33.69 -15.73 13.54
CA ASP A 250 -34.20 -16.77 14.45
C ASP A 250 -34.00 -18.21 13.91
N GLN A 251 -33.19 -18.43 12.88
CA GLN A 251 -32.90 -19.78 12.36
C GLN A 251 -31.44 -19.96 11.91
N ALA A 252 -30.50 -19.96 12.83
CA ALA A 252 -29.14 -20.44 12.56
C ALA A 252 -28.83 -21.67 13.42
N ASP A 253 -28.71 -22.83 12.76
CA ASP A 253 -28.28 -24.08 13.37
C ASP A 253 -26.83 -23.99 13.91
N PRO A 254 -26.51 -24.69 15.02
CA PRO A 254 -25.17 -24.66 15.59
C PRO A 254 -24.14 -25.45 14.74
N PRO A 255 -22.90 -24.97 14.62
CA PRO A 255 -21.87 -25.63 13.81
C PRO A 255 -21.28 -26.89 14.48
N THR A 256 -21.06 -27.91 13.67
CA THR A 256 -20.45 -29.21 14.02
C THR A 256 -18.97 -29.07 14.43
N PRO A 257 -18.48 -29.80 15.46
CA PRO A 257 -17.11 -29.63 15.94
C PRO A 257 -16.08 -30.28 15.01
N VAL A 258 -15.08 -29.50 14.60
CA VAL A 258 -13.93 -29.91 13.78
C VAL A 258 -12.89 -30.62 14.66
N GLN A 259 -12.51 -31.85 14.28
CA GLN A 259 -11.43 -32.61 14.93
C GLN A 259 -10.05 -32.05 14.54
N LYS A 260 -9.20 -31.80 15.55
CA LYS A 260 -7.79 -31.36 15.36
C LYS A 260 -6.89 -32.54 14.96
N PRO A 261 -5.93 -32.36 14.04
CA PRO A 261 -4.93 -33.39 13.72
C PRO A 261 -3.85 -33.48 14.82
N LYS A 262 -3.39 -34.70 15.07
CA LYS A 262 -2.30 -35.06 16.01
C LYS A 262 -0.95 -34.54 15.48
N SER A 263 -0.15 -33.95 16.37
CA SER A 263 1.20 -33.51 16.08
C SER A 263 2.20 -34.67 16.17
N ASP A 264 2.85 -34.98 15.05
CA ASP A 264 4.03 -35.86 15.02
C ASP A 264 5.27 -35.08 15.41
N ARG A 265 5.85 -35.46 16.55
CA ARG A 265 7.12 -34.94 17.07
C ARG A 265 8.20 -36.00 16.81
N ALA A 266 8.88 -35.92 15.66
CA ALA A 266 10.03 -36.76 15.36
C ALA A 266 11.34 -36.09 15.81
N LYS A 267 12.12 -36.89 16.53
CA LYS A 267 13.43 -36.62 17.14
C LYS A 267 14.50 -36.35 16.07
N LYS A 268 15.40 -35.40 16.33
CA LYS A 268 16.72 -35.35 15.69
C LYS A 268 17.77 -35.77 16.72
N ALA A 269 18.50 -36.82 16.39
CA ALA A 269 19.83 -37.12 16.89
C ALA A 269 20.86 -36.35 16.05
#